data_AF-A0A3D4T926-F1
#
_entry.id   AF-A0A3D4T926-F1
#
_cell.length_a   1.000
_cell.length_b   1.000
_cell.length_c   1.000
_cell.angle_alpha   90.00
_cell.angle_beta   90.00
_cell.angle_gamma   90.00
#
_symmetry.space_group_name_H-M   'P 1'
#
loop_
_entity.id
_entity.type
_entity.pdbx_description
1 polymer ?
#
loop_
_entity_poly.entity_id
_entity_poly.type
_entity_poly.pdbx_seq_one_letter_code
_entity_poly.pdbx_strand_id
1 'polypeptide(L)'
;VRILLKKLKKAVVQTGVTQVCMAGGVSANSGLRTALQEVGKKHGWKTYIPPFEYCTDNAGMIAITAYHKYLAGQFEDLSVGPTARAGWS
;
A
#
# COMPACT_ATOMS: atom_id res chain seq x y z
N VAL A 1 12.25 10.04 -6.84
CA VAL A 1 11.59 9.03 -7.71
C VAL A 1 12.53 7.91 -8.19
N ARG A 2 13.66 8.21 -8.85
CA ARG A 2 14.55 7.20 -9.48
C ARG A 2 14.98 6.04 -8.57
N ILE A 3 15.36 6.33 -7.32
CA ILE A 3 15.81 5.29 -6.37
C ILE A 3 14.69 4.31 -5.98
N LEU A 4 13.46 4.80 -5.79
CA LEU A 4 12.30 3.98 -5.43
C LEU A 4 11.97 3.00 -6.55
N LEU A 5 11.93 3.48 -7.80
CA LEU A 5 11.66 2.64 -8.97
C LEU A 5 12.76 1.60 -9.22
N LYS A 6 14.03 1.95 -8.94
CA LYS A 6 15.14 0.98 -9.03
C LYS A 6 14.97 -0.16 -8.02
N LYS A 7 14.63 0.17 -6.76
CA LYS A 7 14.37 -0.84 -5.73
C LYS A 7 13.13 -1.68 -6.03
N LEU A 8 12.05 -1.04 -6.50
CA LEU A 8 10.82 -1.72 -6.90
C LEU A 8 11.07 -2.74 -8.02
N LYS A 9 11.80 -2.36 -9.08
CA LYS A 9 12.17 -3.28 -10.17
C LYS A 9 12.95 -4.49 -9.64
N LYS A 10 13.91 -4.27 -8.74
CA LYS A 10 14.66 -5.35 -8.11
C LYS A 10 13.74 -6.28 -7.32
N ALA A 11 12.82 -5.74 -6.53
CA ALA A 11 11.86 -6.53 -5.75
C ALA A 11 10.95 -7.37 -6.67
N VAL A 12 10.41 -6.78 -7.74
CA VAL A 12 9.57 -7.49 -8.72
C VAL A 12 10.32 -8.65 -9.36
N VAL A 13 11.59 -8.47 -9.75
CA VAL A 13 12.41 -9.56 -10.30
C VAL A 13 12.65 -10.65 -9.27
N GLN A 14 12.86 -10.28 -7.99
CA GLN A 14 13.12 -11.23 -6.92
C GLN A 14 11.89 -12.04 -6.49
N THR A 15 10.70 -11.44 -6.52
CA THR A 15 9.47 -12.08 -6.05
C THR A 15 8.61 -12.65 -7.18
N GLY A 16 8.85 -12.24 -8.43
CA GLY A 16 8.06 -12.65 -9.60
C GLY A 16 6.68 -11.98 -9.68
N VAL A 17 6.35 -11.02 -8.81
CA VAL A 17 5.03 -10.38 -8.79
C VAL A 17 4.83 -9.47 -10.01
N THR A 18 3.65 -9.53 -10.62
CA THR A 18 3.27 -8.66 -11.74
C THR A 18 2.21 -7.62 -11.35
N GLN A 19 1.75 -7.67 -10.10
CA GLN A 19 0.79 -6.73 -9.53
C GLN A 19 1.51 -5.84 -8.52
N VAL A 20 1.48 -4.53 -8.75
CA VAL A 20 2.22 -3.55 -7.96
C VAL A 20 1.29 -2.44 -7.51
N CYS A 21 1.23 -2.17 -6.21
CA CYS A 21 0.51 -1.03 -5.66
C CYS A 21 1.45 -0.02 -5.01
N MET A 22 0.98 1.23 -4.86
CA MET A 22 1.64 2.25 -4.06
C MET A 22 0.67 2.81 -3.01
N ALA A 23 1.18 3.09 -1.81
CA ALA A 23 0.41 3.61 -0.68
C ALA A 23 1.26 4.59 0.15
N GLY A 24 0.63 5.32 1.08
CA GLY A 24 1.26 6.27 2.00
C GLY A 24 1.38 7.68 1.42
N GLY A 25 1.64 8.70 2.26
CA GLY A 25 1.58 10.11 1.83
C GLY A 25 2.49 10.47 0.66
N VAL A 26 3.68 9.87 0.56
CA VAL A 26 4.61 10.07 -0.58
C VAL A 26 4.03 9.54 -1.90
N SER A 27 3.07 8.61 -1.85
CA SER A 27 2.34 8.15 -3.03
C SER A 27 1.45 9.23 -3.65
N ALA A 28 1.18 10.33 -2.95
CA ALA A 28 0.54 11.52 -3.52
C ALA A 28 1.47 12.35 -4.43
N ASN A 29 2.74 11.95 -4.61
CA ASN A 29 3.62 12.64 -5.55
C ASN A 29 3.25 12.30 -7.02
N SER A 30 2.88 13.32 -7.79
CA SER A 30 2.49 13.17 -9.21
C SER A 30 3.59 12.54 -10.07
N GLY A 31 4.85 12.97 -9.90
CA GLY A 31 5.99 12.41 -10.63
C GLY A 31 6.23 10.93 -10.34
N LEU A 32 6.00 10.48 -9.10
CA LEU A 32 6.08 9.06 -8.74
C LEU A 32 4.95 8.25 -9.37
N ARG A 33 3.73 8.78 -9.39
CA ARG A 33 2.56 8.12 -10.01
C ARG A 33 2.76 7.90 -11.50
N THR A 34 3.14 8.95 -12.23
CA THR A 34 3.41 8.88 -13.67
C THR A 34 4.49 7.85 -13.96
N ALA A 35 5.61 7.92 -13.23
CA ALA A 35 6.73 7.02 -13.47
C ALA A 35 6.40 5.56 -13.10
N LEU A 36 5.54 5.30 -12.10
CA LEU A 36 5.06 3.93 -11.82
C LEU A 36 4.18 3.41 -12.95
N GLN A 37 3.27 4.23 -13.49
CA GLN A 37 2.42 3.84 -14.62
C GLN A 37 3.25 3.52 -15.88
N GLU A 38 4.23 4.36 -16.21
CA GLU A 38 5.12 4.14 -17.36
C GLU A 38 5.93 2.85 -17.22
N VAL A 39 6.54 2.63 -16.05
CA VAL A 39 7.28 1.40 -15.76
C VAL A 39 6.35 0.19 -15.80
N GLY A 40 5.15 0.30 -15.23
CA GLY A 40 4.17 -0.76 -15.26
C GLY A 40 3.80 -1.16 -16.69
N LYS A 41 3.48 -0.18 -17.54
CA LYS A 41 3.22 -0.42 -18.97
C LYS A 41 4.42 -1.07 -19.66
N LYS A 42 5.63 -0.58 -19.43
CA LYS A 42 6.86 -1.10 -20.05
C LYS A 42 7.13 -2.57 -19.70
N HIS A 43 6.81 -2.98 -18.48
CA HIS A 43 7.12 -4.32 -17.98
C HIS A 43 5.88 -5.25 -17.89
N GLY A 44 4.72 -4.81 -18.39
CA GLY A 44 3.48 -5.58 -18.33
C GLY A 44 2.93 -5.77 -16.92
N TRP A 45 3.23 -4.86 -15.99
CA TRP A 45 2.71 -4.92 -14.63
C TRP A 45 1.33 -4.28 -14.55
N LYS A 46 0.45 -4.87 -13.73
CA LYS A 46 -0.78 -4.22 -13.31
C LYS A 46 -0.48 -3.30 -12.13
N THR A 47 -0.63 -2.00 -12.34
CA THR A 47 -0.35 -0.99 -11.32
C THR A 47 -1.63 -0.50 -10.67
N TYR A 48 -1.63 -0.40 -9.33
CA TYR A 48 -2.73 0.11 -8.53
C TYR A 48 -2.30 1.40 -7.83
N ILE A 49 -2.98 2.49 -8.16
CA ILE A 49 -2.69 3.82 -7.62
C ILE A 49 -4.00 4.38 -7.04
N PRO A 50 -4.12 4.52 -5.71
CA PRO A 50 -5.33 5.04 -5.11
C PRO A 50 -5.54 6.53 -5.42
N PRO A 51 -6.80 7.01 -5.42
CA PRO A 51 -7.11 8.45 -5.38
C PRO A 51 -6.35 9.17 -4.26
N PHE A 52 -6.08 10.47 -4.44
CA PHE A 52 -5.25 11.24 -3.51
C PHE A 52 -5.78 11.25 -2.07
N GLU A 53 -7.10 11.38 -1.91
CA GLU A 53 -7.78 11.40 -0.61
C GLU A 53 -7.55 10.12 0.23
N TYR A 54 -7.19 9.01 -0.41
CA TYR A 54 -6.91 7.73 0.25
C TYR A 54 -5.43 7.45 0.47
N CYS A 55 -4.53 8.37 0.10
CA CYS A 55 -3.08 8.14 0.17
C CYS A 55 -2.47 8.52 1.51
N THR A 56 -3.05 9.51 2.18
CA THR A 56 -2.65 9.94 3.52
C THR A 56 -3.45 9.19 4.57
N ASP A 57 -3.01 9.24 5.82
CA ASP A 57 -3.71 8.60 6.94
C ASP A 57 -5.15 9.11 7.02
N ASN A 58 -6.11 8.18 7.02
CA ASN A 58 -7.54 8.48 7.06
C ASN A 58 -8.32 7.37 7.76
N ALA A 59 -9.53 7.67 8.25
CA ALA A 59 -10.37 6.67 8.90
C ALA A 59 -10.85 5.56 7.94
N GLY A 60 -10.96 5.86 6.64
CA GLY A 60 -11.38 4.90 5.62
C GLY A 60 -10.45 3.70 5.50
N MET A 61 -9.13 3.90 5.52
CA MET A 61 -8.16 2.80 5.49
C MET A 61 -8.23 1.91 6.74
N ILE A 62 -8.60 2.47 7.90
CA ILE A 62 -8.83 1.69 9.13
C ILE A 62 -10.12 0.88 9.01
N ALA A 63 -11.19 1.51 8.52
CA ALA A 63 -12.49 0.85 8.34
C ALA A 63 -12.43 -0.33 7.36
N ILE A 64 -11.78 -0.18 6.21
CA ILE A 64 -11.66 -1.29 5.24
C ILE A 64 -10.79 -2.44 5.78
N THR A 65 -9.76 -2.12 6.57
CA THR A 65 -8.95 -3.13 7.26
C THR A 65 -9.80 -3.90 8.28
N ALA A 66 -10.59 -3.20 9.09
CA ALA A 66 -11.52 -3.81 10.04
C ALA A 66 -12.59 -4.67 9.34
N TYR A 67 -13.12 -4.22 8.21
CA TYR A 67 -14.06 -4.99 7.39
C TYR A 67 -13.47 -6.33 6.91
N HIS A 68 -12.23 -6.32 6.41
CA HIS A 68 -11.58 -7.58 6.01
C HIS A 68 -11.27 -8.49 7.20
N LYS A 69 -10.88 -7.93 8.36
CA LYS A 69 -10.74 -8.71 9.60
C LYS A 69 -12.04 -9.34 10.04
N TYR A 70 -13.14 -8.59 9.99
CA TYR A 70 -14.50 -9.07 10.28
C TYR A 70 -14.86 -10.26 9.38
N LEU A 71 -14.66 -10.13 8.06
CA LEU A 71 -14.91 -11.23 7.11
C LEU A 71 -14.04 -12.46 7.36
N ALA A 72 -12.82 -12.27 7.88
CA ALA A 72 -11.91 -13.34 8.25
C ALA A 72 -12.18 -13.93 9.66
N GLY A 73 -13.20 -13.44 10.38
CA GLY A 73 -13.51 -13.86 11.74
C GLY A 73 -12.48 -13.44 12.78
N GLN A 74 -11.64 -12.44 12.48
CA GLN A 74 -10.58 -11.96 13.37
C GLN A 74 -11.12 -10.88 14.32
N PHE A 75 -11.73 -11.35 15.40
CA PHE A 75 -12.21 -10.50 16.49
C PHE A 75 -11.25 -10.52 17.68
N GLU A 76 -11.28 -9.44 18.45
CA GLU A 76 -10.60 -9.34 19.73
C GLU A 76 -11.63 -9.38 20.85
N ASP A 77 -11.25 -9.88 22.03
CA ASP A 77 -12.11 -9.87 23.22
C ASP A 77 -12.28 -8.43 23.77
N LEU A 78 -13.40 -8.17 24.43
CA LEU A 78 -13.69 -6.84 25.01
C LEU A 78 -12.71 -6.43 26.13
N SER A 79 -11.96 -7.38 26.69
CA SER A 79 -10.86 -7.10 27.63
C SER A 79 -9.63 -6.46 26.97
N VAL A 80 -9.53 -6.47 25.64
CA VAL A 80 -8.41 -5.85 24.92
C VAL A 80 -8.58 -4.33 24.89
N GLY A 81 -7.70 -3.62 25.62
CA GLY A 81 -7.67 -2.16 25.65
C GLY A 81 -6.97 -1.55 24.42
N PRO A 82 -7.46 -0.42 23.88
CA PRO A 82 -6.77 0.30 22.81
C PRO A 82 -5.52 0.97 23.39
N THR A 83 -4.36 0.37 23.14
CA THR A 83 -3.05 0.92 23.55
C THR A 83 -2.23 1.29 22.33
N ALA A 84 -1.59 2.46 22.38
CA ALA A 84 -0.67 2.86 21.33
C ALA A 84 0.55 1.94 21.37
N ARG A 85 0.86 1.28 20.26
CA ARG A 85 2.08 0.48 20.12
C ARG A 85 3.15 1.33 19.44
N ALA A 86 4.18 1.72 20.19
CA ALA A 86 5.26 2.57 19.67
C ALA A 86 6.17 1.86 18.65
N GLY A 87 6.15 0.52 18.60
CA GLY A 87 6.87 -0.28 17.62
C GLY A 87 6.04 -1.45 17.13
N TRP A 88 5.93 -1.62 15.81
CA TRP A 88 5.35 -2.78 15.17
C TRP A 88 6.43 -3.47 14.34
N SER A 89 6.59 -4.78 14.50
CA SER A 89 7.50 -5.64 13.75
C SER A 89 6.74 -6.80 13.15
#